data_AF-M6CWU3-F1
#
_entry.id   AF-M6CWU3-F1
#
_cell.length_a   1.000
_cell.length_b   1.000
_cell.length_c   1.000
_cell.angle_alpha   90.00
_cell.angle_beta   90.00
_cell.angle_gamma   90.00
#
_symmetry.space_group_name_H-M   'P 1'
#
loop_
_entity.id
_entity.type
_entity.pdbx_description
1 polymer ?
#
loop_
_entity_poly.entity_id
_entity_poly.type
_entity_poly.pdbx_seq_one_letter_code
_entity_poly.pdbx_strand_id
1 'polypeptide(L)'
;MWSFSYILVEAVQRYPLGLSASEIQRKLCVSNNTAILLKRRLQVFLSEMIPSIKTLMVEDIRKTWKGKDLPESGDLSDFIKGKPVVHTDTLALFSATQRSNGYLARKKHSGQTASIYLSDRVAEAKGVYQIGTLISTVALKGKGIILTSVPDQKQSTLQPLFDFLPKNSPLFSDEGIPWMARYNKNFRSVNHSARAKDGKRNVWAKDRYSKNGISNQTSEGVQRSIKYSFLASYNYFKPENGQLYLNEFSALKAIRVYGIEELLRVCSHQKVHLNPKKTKDLG
;
A
#
# COMPACT_ATOMS: atom_id res chain seq x y z
N MET A 1 -16.32 -3.54 -26.33
CA MET A 1 -15.80 -4.50 -25.33
C MET A 1 -14.30 -4.75 -25.48
N TRP A 2 -13.78 -4.94 -26.71
CA TRP A 2 -12.34 -5.16 -27.00
C TRP A 2 -11.37 -4.11 -26.41
N SER A 3 -11.66 -2.81 -26.52
CA SER A 3 -10.72 -1.76 -26.09
C SER A 3 -10.43 -1.78 -24.58
N PHE A 4 -11.42 -2.15 -23.76
CA PHE A 4 -11.24 -2.24 -22.31
C PHE A 4 -10.42 -3.48 -21.93
N SER A 5 -10.72 -4.63 -22.54
CA SER A 5 -9.95 -5.86 -22.33
C SER A 5 -8.49 -5.67 -22.74
N TYR A 6 -8.25 -5.00 -23.87
CA TYR A 6 -6.89 -4.68 -24.33
C TYR A 6 -6.11 -3.84 -23.31
N ILE A 7 -6.67 -2.71 -22.83
CA ILE A 7 -5.97 -1.86 -21.86
C ILE A 7 -5.74 -2.55 -20.51
N LEU A 8 -6.65 -3.44 -20.09
CA LEU A 8 -6.49 -4.20 -18.86
C LEU A 8 -5.33 -5.19 -18.99
N VAL A 9 -5.30 -5.97 -20.07
CA VAL A 9 -4.20 -6.92 -20.34
C VAL A 9 -2.86 -6.19 -20.43
N GLU A 10 -2.80 -5.08 -21.16
CA GLU A 10 -1.60 -4.25 -21.26
C GLU A 10 -1.14 -3.73 -19.89
N ALA A 11 -2.06 -3.22 -19.06
CA ALA A 11 -1.73 -2.74 -17.72
C ALA A 11 -1.18 -3.85 -16.81
N VAL A 12 -1.74 -5.07 -16.89
CA VAL A 12 -1.26 -6.23 -16.15
C VAL A 12 0.14 -6.65 -16.60
N GLN A 13 0.38 -6.71 -17.91
CA GLN A 13 1.69 -7.08 -18.48
C GLN A 13 2.79 -6.09 -18.12
N ARG A 14 2.47 -4.80 -18.11
CA ARG A 14 3.43 -3.73 -17.81
C ARG A 14 3.74 -3.54 -16.33
N TYR A 15 2.93 -4.09 -15.44
CA TYR A 15 3.18 -4.01 -14.00
C TYR A 15 4.64 -4.43 -13.68
N PRO A 16 5.42 -3.61 -12.94
CA PRO A 16 4.96 -2.57 -12.02
C PRO A 16 4.76 -1.17 -12.62
N LEU A 17 5.00 -0.97 -13.92
CA LEU A 17 4.74 0.33 -14.56
C LEU A 17 3.25 0.52 -14.82
N GLY A 18 2.78 1.76 -14.69
CA GLY A 18 1.41 2.16 -15.02
C GLY A 18 1.20 2.37 -16.52
N LEU A 19 -0.07 2.30 -16.92
CA LEU A 19 -0.52 2.64 -18.27
C LEU A 19 -1.14 4.04 -18.26
N SER A 20 -0.49 5.03 -18.86
CA SER A 20 -0.97 6.42 -18.88
C SER A 20 -2.05 6.66 -19.95
N ALA A 21 -2.84 7.72 -19.80
CA ALA A 21 -3.83 8.11 -20.81
C ALA A 21 -3.17 8.43 -22.17
N SER A 22 -2.01 9.08 -22.18
CA SER A 22 -1.26 9.36 -23.42
C SER A 22 -0.79 8.08 -24.12
N GLU A 23 -0.44 7.04 -23.38
CA GLU A 23 -0.10 5.74 -23.97
C GLU A 23 -1.33 5.03 -24.52
N ILE A 24 -2.46 5.08 -23.82
CA ILE A 24 -3.75 4.56 -24.34
C ILE A 24 -4.12 5.27 -25.64
N GLN A 25 -3.97 6.60 -25.68
CA GLN A 25 -4.23 7.42 -26.85
C GLN A 25 -3.41 6.94 -28.06
N ARG A 26 -2.09 6.75 -27.88
CA ARG A 26 -1.19 6.29 -28.95
C ARG A 26 -1.47 4.85 -29.39
N LYS A 27 -1.71 3.94 -28.45
CA LYS A 27 -1.93 2.52 -28.75
C LYS A 27 -3.25 2.25 -29.46
N LEU A 28 -4.30 2.99 -29.10
CA LEU A 28 -5.65 2.80 -29.66
C LEU A 28 -5.99 3.81 -30.77
N CYS A 29 -5.11 4.77 -31.07
CA CYS A 29 -5.35 5.86 -32.02
C CYS A 29 -6.67 6.61 -31.77
N VAL A 30 -7.01 6.85 -30.49
CA VAL A 30 -8.23 7.56 -30.08
C VAL A 30 -7.95 9.01 -29.68
N SER A 31 -8.99 9.82 -29.52
CA SER A 31 -8.85 11.17 -28.98
C SER A 31 -8.35 11.15 -27.53
N ASN A 32 -7.72 12.25 -27.09
CA ASN A 32 -7.26 12.40 -25.70
C ASN A 32 -8.41 12.23 -24.68
N ASN A 33 -9.59 12.78 -24.97
CA ASN A 33 -10.77 12.65 -24.10
C ASN A 33 -11.20 11.19 -23.93
N THR A 34 -11.22 10.43 -25.03
CA THR A 34 -11.52 9.00 -25.01
C THR A 34 -10.47 8.23 -24.21
N ALA A 35 -9.18 8.54 -24.39
CA ALA A 35 -8.11 7.88 -23.65
C ALA A 35 -8.16 8.15 -22.13
N ILE A 36 -8.45 9.39 -21.73
CA ILE A 36 -8.66 9.76 -20.33
C ILE A 36 -9.85 9.02 -19.74
N LEU A 37 -10.97 8.94 -20.48
CA LEU A 37 -12.16 8.21 -20.04
C LEU A 37 -11.86 6.72 -19.84
N LEU A 38 -11.14 6.09 -20.78
CA LEU A 38 -10.71 4.70 -20.67
C LEU A 38 -9.80 4.48 -19.46
N LYS A 39 -8.84 5.38 -19.22
CA LYS A 39 -7.97 5.32 -18.05
C LYS A 39 -8.76 5.38 -16.74
N ARG A 40 -9.71 6.32 -16.63
CA ARG A 40 -10.55 6.48 -15.44
C ARG A 40 -11.40 5.23 -15.20
N ARG A 41 -12.01 4.67 -16.25
CA ARG A 41 -12.78 3.42 -16.15
C ARG A 41 -11.93 2.25 -15.68
N LEU A 42 -10.70 2.13 -16.19
CA LEU A 42 -9.74 1.12 -15.72
C LEU A 42 -9.43 1.29 -14.22
N GLN A 43 -9.19 2.52 -13.77
CA GLN A 43 -8.90 2.81 -12.36
C GLN A 43 -10.08 2.51 -11.44
N VAL A 44 -11.31 2.85 -11.86
CA VAL A 44 -12.53 2.53 -11.11
C VAL A 44 -12.71 1.01 -11.02
N PHE A 45 -12.62 0.30 -12.16
CA PHE A 45 -12.71 -1.16 -12.20
C PHE A 45 -11.70 -1.84 -11.27
N LEU A 46 -10.44 -1.40 -11.31
CA LEU A 46 -9.39 -1.94 -10.44
C LEU A 46 -9.62 -1.58 -8.96
N SER A 47 -10.20 -0.41 -8.68
CA SER A 47 -10.58 -0.02 -7.31
C SER A 47 -11.69 -0.89 -6.73
N GLU A 48 -12.63 -1.36 -7.55
CA GLU A 48 -13.68 -2.29 -7.13
C GLU A 48 -13.13 -3.66 -6.71
N MET A 49 -11.89 -4.01 -7.09
CA MET A 49 -11.26 -5.28 -6.70
C MET A 49 -10.66 -5.26 -5.29
N ILE A 50 -10.44 -4.08 -4.69
CA ILE A 50 -9.74 -3.95 -3.39
C ILE A 50 -10.39 -4.80 -2.28
N PRO A 51 -11.73 -4.86 -2.13
CA PRO A 51 -12.36 -5.76 -1.15
C PRO A 51 -12.03 -7.23 -1.39
N SER A 52 -12.03 -7.71 -2.65
CA SER A 52 -11.65 -9.10 -2.97
C SER A 52 -10.20 -9.40 -2.58
N ILE A 53 -9.28 -8.46 -2.84
CA ILE A 53 -7.86 -8.60 -2.48
C ILE A 53 -7.71 -8.75 -0.96
N LYS A 54 -8.41 -7.89 -0.19
CA LYS A 54 -8.42 -7.97 1.27
C LYS A 54 -8.93 -9.33 1.75
N THR A 55 -10.01 -9.84 1.17
CA THR A 55 -10.54 -11.17 1.50
C THR A 55 -9.54 -12.29 1.19
N LEU A 56 -8.89 -12.28 0.02
CA LEU A 56 -7.89 -13.29 -0.32
C LEU A 56 -6.66 -13.23 0.60
N MET A 57 -6.20 -12.04 0.97
CA MET A 57 -5.13 -11.87 1.96
C MET A 57 -5.54 -12.46 3.32
N VAL A 58 -6.80 -12.25 3.73
CA VAL A 58 -7.36 -12.83 4.96
C VAL A 58 -7.41 -14.36 4.88
N GLU A 59 -7.83 -14.93 3.75
CA GLU A 59 -7.85 -16.38 3.51
C GLU A 59 -6.44 -16.98 3.59
N ASP A 60 -5.44 -16.35 2.95
CA ASP A 60 -4.03 -16.76 3.01
C ASP A 60 -3.49 -16.77 4.46
N ILE A 61 -3.79 -15.71 5.22
CA ILE A 61 -3.37 -15.58 6.61
C ILE A 61 -4.04 -16.66 7.46
N ARG A 62 -5.37 -16.79 7.38
CA ARG A 62 -6.12 -17.79 8.16
C ARG A 62 -5.64 -19.21 7.83
N LYS A 63 -5.44 -19.54 6.55
CA LYS A 63 -4.99 -20.87 6.15
C LYS A 63 -3.64 -21.26 6.78
N THR A 64 -2.72 -20.30 6.94
CA THR A 64 -1.37 -20.58 7.43
C THR A 64 -1.23 -20.44 8.95
N TRP A 65 -1.94 -19.47 9.54
CA TRP A 65 -1.76 -19.00 10.92
C TRP A 65 -2.93 -19.33 11.86
N LYS A 66 -3.93 -20.09 11.42
CA LYS A 66 -5.04 -20.53 12.29
C LYS A 66 -4.52 -21.19 13.57
N GLY A 67 -4.83 -20.57 14.71
CA GLY A 67 -4.47 -21.07 16.04
C GLY A 67 -2.98 -21.00 16.39
N LYS A 68 -2.16 -20.25 15.62
CA LYS A 68 -0.72 -20.14 15.86
C LYS A 68 -0.36 -18.73 16.30
N ASP A 69 0.16 -18.61 17.52
CA ASP A 69 0.82 -17.40 17.99
C ASP A 69 2.31 -17.45 17.70
N LEU A 70 2.92 -16.27 17.52
CA LEU A 70 4.37 -16.14 17.47
C LEU A 70 4.94 -16.35 18.89
N PRO A 71 6.06 -17.09 19.04
CA PRO A 71 6.82 -17.12 20.27
C PRO A 71 7.13 -15.70 20.78
N GLU A 72 7.01 -15.48 22.09
CA GLU A 72 7.26 -14.17 22.72
C GLU A 72 8.73 -13.76 22.63
N SER A 73 9.63 -14.73 22.70
CA SER A 73 11.09 -14.55 22.62
C SER A 73 11.73 -15.57 21.69
N GLY A 74 12.95 -15.26 21.24
CA GLY A 74 13.76 -16.16 20.42
C GLY A 74 13.86 -15.72 18.95
N ASP A 75 14.53 -16.54 18.16
CA ASP A 75 14.64 -16.35 16.71
C ASP A 75 13.39 -16.88 16.01
N LEU A 76 12.70 -16.01 15.28
CA LEU A 76 11.49 -16.35 14.54
C LEU A 76 11.79 -16.83 13.10
N SER A 77 13.05 -16.78 12.65
CA SER A 77 13.44 -17.04 11.27
C SER A 77 12.88 -18.35 10.71
N ASP A 78 13.05 -19.45 11.43
CA ASP A 78 12.52 -20.76 11.04
C ASP A 78 10.99 -20.83 11.19
N PHE A 79 10.45 -20.19 12.23
CA PHE A 79 9.01 -20.19 12.48
C PHE A 79 8.22 -19.48 11.38
N ILE A 80 8.77 -18.44 10.77
CA ILE A 80 8.10 -17.66 9.71
C ILE A 80 8.51 -18.10 8.28
N LYS A 81 9.48 -19.01 8.15
CA LYS A 81 10.04 -19.41 6.85
C LYS A 81 8.94 -19.96 5.94
N GLY A 82 8.83 -19.40 4.73
CA GLY A 82 7.83 -19.79 3.74
C GLY A 82 6.38 -19.42 4.07
N LYS A 83 6.12 -18.74 5.21
CA LYS A 83 4.77 -18.34 5.63
C LYS A 83 4.49 -16.88 5.24
N PRO A 84 3.23 -16.54 4.94
CA PRO A 84 2.86 -15.17 4.59
C PRO A 84 2.82 -14.33 5.87
N VAL A 85 3.69 -13.32 5.97
CA VAL A 85 3.73 -12.36 7.08
C VAL A 85 3.32 -10.99 6.55
N VAL A 86 2.51 -10.26 7.31
CA VAL A 86 2.12 -8.88 6.98
C VAL A 86 3.28 -7.97 7.34
N HIS A 87 3.68 -7.10 6.42
CA HIS A 87 4.63 -6.02 6.68
C HIS A 87 3.95 -4.70 6.41
N THR A 88 4.19 -3.71 7.28
CA THR A 88 3.61 -2.39 7.12
C THR A 88 4.60 -1.28 7.36
N ASP A 89 4.43 -0.21 6.61
CA ASP A 89 5.21 1.00 6.73
C ASP A 89 4.48 2.16 6.03
N THR A 90 4.93 3.38 6.28
CA THR A 90 4.46 4.59 5.62
C THR A 90 5.58 5.25 4.83
N LEU A 91 5.22 5.81 3.68
CA LEU A 91 6.16 6.46 2.78
C LEU A 91 5.61 7.78 2.22
N ALA A 92 6.40 8.85 2.27
CA ALA A 92 6.15 10.03 1.44
C ALA A 92 6.50 9.74 -0.03
N LEU A 93 5.46 9.49 -0.84
CA LEU A 93 5.58 9.16 -2.26
C LEU A 93 5.92 10.40 -3.11
N PHE A 94 5.17 11.48 -2.90
CA PHE A 94 5.47 12.81 -3.43
C PHE A 94 5.64 13.76 -2.26
N SER A 95 6.68 14.57 -2.28
CA SER A 95 6.94 15.57 -1.24
C SER A 95 6.88 16.98 -1.81
N ALA A 96 6.50 17.94 -0.97
CA ALA A 96 6.63 19.36 -1.24
C ALA A 96 8.11 19.71 -1.46
N THR A 97 8.46 20.08 -2.69
CA THR A 97 9.79 20.57 -3.05
C THR A 97 10.00 22.00 -2.57
N GLN A 98 11.24 22.46 -2.43
CA GLN A 98 11.54 23.86 -2.10
C GLN A 98 10.84 24.83 -3.06
N ARG A 99 10.88 24.55 -4.36
CA ARG A 99 10.19 25.36 -5.38
C ARG A 99 8.68 25.45 -5.11
N SER A 100 8.04 24.32 -4.82
CA SER A 100 6.60 24.31 -4.49
C SER A 100 6.28 25.05 -3.20
N ASN A 101 7.23 25.09 -2.26
CA ASN A 101 7.17 25.78 -0.97
C ASN A 101 7.68 27.23 -1.02
N GLY A 102 7.64 27.89 -2.18
CA GLY A 102 8.06 29.29 -2.31
C GLY A 102 9.52 29.55 -1.95
N TYR A 103 10.38 28.54 -2.17
CA TYR A 103 11.80 28.53 -1.78
C TYR A 103 12.06 28.67 -0.27
N LEU A 104 11.01 28.57 0.55
CA LEU A 104 11.16 28.54 2.00
C LEU A 104 11.66 27.17 2.44
N ALA A 105 12.54 27.16 3.44
CA ALA A 105 12.84 25.96 4.18
C ALA A 105 11.55 25.40 4.79
N ARG A 106 11.45 24.07 4.87
CA ARG A 106 10.36 23.45 5.63
C ARG A 106 10.48 23.93 7.07
N LYS A 107 9.43 24.57 7.59
CA LYS A 107 9.33 24.93 9.03
C LYS A 107 9.54 23.64 9.81
N LYS A 108 10.33 23.69 10.90
CA LYS A 108 10.89 22.57 11.69
C LYS A 108 9.88 21.47 12.09
N HIS A 109 9.40 20.70 11.12
CA HIS A 109 8.60 19.52 11.34
C HIS A 109 9.43 18.36 10.83
N SER A 110 10.15 17.72 11.74
CA SER A 110 10.84 16.46 11.48
C SER A 110 9.80 15.38 11.22
N GLY A 111 9.89 14.67 10.09
CA GLY A 111 9.04 13.51 9.81
C GLY A 111 8.50 13.48 8.38
N GLN A 112 7.98 12.33 7.97
CA GLN A 112 7.44 12.13 6.62
C GLN A 112 6.13 12.90 6.39
N THR A 113 5.29 13.07 7.43
CA THR A 113 4.06 13.86 7.33
C THR A 113 4.37 15.32 6.99
N ALA A 114 5.39 15.91 7.59
CA ALA A 114 5.78 17.28 7.27
C ALA A 114 6.19 17.49 5.81
N SER A 115 6.75 16.47 5.17
CA SER A 115 7.27 16.59 3.81
C SER A 115 6.17 16.66 2.75
N ILE A 116 4.92 16.37 3.10
CA ILE A 116 3.79 16.39 2.16
C ILE A 116 2.95 17.67 2.24
N TYR A 117 3.21 18.55 3.21
CA TYR A 117 2.53 19.83 3.38
C TYR A 117 3.40 21.02 2.99
N LEU A 118 2.75 22.08 2.53
CA LEU A 118 3.35 23.41 2.40
C LEU A 118 3.49 24.07 3.77
N SER A 119 4.41 25.03 3.87
CA SER A 119 4.47 25.92 5.03
C SER A 119 3.24 26.83 5.11
N ASP A 120 2.77 27.13 6.33
CA ASP A 120 1.53 27.89 6.60
C ASP A 120 1.37 29.12 5.69
N ARG A 121 2.39 29.98 5.63
CA ARG A 121 2.40 31.19 4.80
C ARG A 121 2.15 30.91 3.31
N VAL A 122 2.75 29.85 2.77
CA VAL A 122 2.60 29.48 1.35
C VAL A 122 1.27 28.79 1.12
N ALA A 123 0.83 27.98 2.08
CA ALA A 123 -0.44 27.28 2.04
C ALA A 123 -1.62 28.28 2.03
N GLU A 124 -1.60 29.28 2.91
CA GLU A 124 -2.58 30.37 2.96
C GLU A 124 -2.63 31.14 1.63
N ALA A 125 -1.47 31.55 1.11
CA ALA A 125 -1.40 32.27 -0.15
C ALA A 125 -1.89 31.45 -1.35
N LYS A 126 -1.75 30.12 -1.32
CA LYS A 126 -2.17 29.21 -2.42
C LYS A 126 -3.56 28.60 -2.21
N GLY A 127 -4.16 28.74 -1.02
CA GLY A 127 -5.40 28.06 -0.65
C GLY A 127 -5.31 26.53 -0.61
N VAL A 128 -4.11 25.95 -0.51
CA VAL A 128 -3.89 24.49 -0.48
C VAL A 128 -2.77 24.15 0.50
N TYR A 129 -3.02 23.22 1.41
CA TYR A 129 -2.04 22.78 2.41
C TYR A 129 -1.26 21.54 1.98
N GLN A 130 -1.97 20.46 1.61
CA GLN A 130 -1.35 19.20 1.21
C GLN A 130 -1.09 19.20 -0.28
N ILE A 131 0.18 19.05 -0.67
CA ILE A 131 0.56 18.88 -2.09
C ILE A 131 1.33 17.58 -2.34
N GLY A 132 1.84 16.95 -1.28
CA GLY A 132 2.47 15.65 -1.35
C GLY A 132 1.50 14.52 -1.00
N THR A 133 1.90 13.30 -1.35
CA THR A 133 1.13 12.10 -1.07
C THR A 133 1.91 11.23 -0.10
N LEU A 134 1.34 10.99 1.08
CA LEU A 134 1.83 10.00 2.03
C LEU A 134 1.02 8.72 1.84
N ILE A 135 1.71 7.59 1.77
CA ILE A 135 1.10 6.28 1.56
C ILE A 135 1.34 5.39 2.77
N SER A 136 0.33 4.63 3.16
CA SER A 136 0.47 3.49 4.06
C SER A 136 0.45 2.21 3.21
N THR A 137 1.39 1.32 3.51
CA THR A 137 1.53 0.02 2.85
C THR A 137 1.14 -1.08 3.83
N VAL A 138 0.25 -1.97 3.41
CA VAL A 138 0.01 -3.27 4.06
C VAL A 138 0.33 -4.34 3.04
N ALA A 139 1.49 -4.99 3.17
CA ALA A 139 1.98 -5.97 2.21
C ALA A 139 2.04 -7.36 2.83
N LEU A 140 1.39 -8.34 2.21
CA LEU A 140 1.53 -9.74 2.60
C LEU A 140 2.66 -10.37 1.78
N LYS A 141 3.68 -10.92 2.45
CA LYS A 141 4.89 -11.45 1.79
C LYS A 141 4.55 -12.46 0.68
N GLY A 142 5.00 -12.16 -0.54
CA GLY A 142 4.76 -12.98 -1.74
C GLY A 142 3.33 -12.95 -2.27
N LYS A 143 2.45 -12.12 -1.71
CA LYS A 143 1.01 -12.12 -1.93
C LYS A 143 0.50 -10.72 -2.34
N GLY A 144 -0.74 -10.39 -1.95
CA GLY A 144 -1.36 -9.10 -2.20
C GLY A 144 -0.74 -7.93 -1.41
N ILE A 145 -0.98 -6.72 -1.91
CA ILE A 145 -0.60 -5.46 -1.26
C ILE A 145 -1.80 -4.53 -1.24
N ILE A 146 -2.00 -3.83 -0.14
CA ILE A 146 -2.99 -2.75 0.00
C ILE A 146 -2.24 -1.46 0.26
N LEU A 147 -2.49 -0.48 -0.60
CA LEU A 147 -1.91 0.85 -0.50
C LEU A 147 -3.02 1.85 -0.19
N THR A 148 -2.78 2.74 0.76
CA THR A 148 -3.76 3.75 1.16
C THR A 148 -3.10 5.11 1.23
N SER A 149 -3.71 6.10 0.57
CA SER A 149 -3.32 7.50 0.71
C SER A 149 -3.79 8.00 2.06
N VAL A 150 -2.87 8.49 2.89
CA VAL A 150 -3.16 8.95 4.25
C VAL A 150 -2.68 10.40 4.44
N PRO A 151 -3.35 11.20 5.27
CA PRO A 151 -2.91 12.56 5.56
C PRO A 151 -1.74 12.61 6.56
N ASP A 152 -1.65 11.65 7.48
CA ASP A 152 -0.61 11.61 8.52
C ASP A 152 -0.31 10.19 9.01
N GLN A 153 0.65 10.08 9.94
CA GLN A 153 1.05 8.82 10.58
C GLN A 153 0.40 8.62 11.96
N LYS A 154 -0.65 9.37 12.30
CA LYS A 154 -1.30 9.25 13.62
C LYS A 154 -2.00 7.89 13.75
N GLN A 155 -2.09 7.38 14.97
CA GLN A 155 -2.80 6.14 15.26
C GLN A 155 -4.25 6.16 14.77
N SER A 156 -4.98 7.28 14.96
CA SER A 156 -6.36 7.44 14.48
C SER A 156 -6.51 7.25 12.97
N THR A 157 -5.45 7.55 12.21
CA THR A 157 -5.41 7.44 10.75
C THR A 157 -4.98 6.04 10.30
N LEU A 158 -3.96 5.48 10.96
CA LEU A 158 -3.35 4.21 10.54
C LEU A 158 -4.08 2.98 11.08
N GLN A 159 -4.57 3.02 12.33
CA GLN A 159 -5.19 1.86 12.97
C GLN A 159 -6.35 1.25 12.16
N PRO A 160 -7.30 2.04 11.62
CA PRO A 160 -8.42 1.50 10.83
C PRO A 160 -8.00 0.75 9.56
N LEU A 161 -6.79 1.02 9.05
CA LEU A 161 -6.28 0.36 7.83
C LEU A 161 -6.03 -1.14 8.04
N PHE A 162 -5.93 -1.58 9.29
CA PHE A 162 -5.66 -2.97 9.66
C PHE A 162 -6.92 -3.76 10.01
N ASP A 163 -8.10 -3.13 10.07
CA ASP A 163 -9.35 -3.75 10.55
C ASP A 163 -9.78 -4.98 9.73
N PHE A 164 -9.35 -5.07 8.47
CA PHE A 164 -9.65 -6.24 7.64
C PHE A 164 -8.83 -7.48 8.01
N LEU A 165 -7.71 -7.34 8.71
CA LEU A 165 -6.84 -8.45 9.07
C LEU A 165 -7.46 -9.28 10.21
N PRO A 166 -7.26 -10.61 10.22
CA PRO A 166 -7.61 -11.42 11.38
C PRO A 166 -6.94 -10.91 12.65
N LYS A 167 -7.62 -11.04 13.78
CA LYS A 167 -7.02 -10.80 15.10
C LYS A 167 -5.74 -11.64 15.24
N ASN A 168 -4.70 -11.03 15.78
CA ASN A 168 -3.38 -11.66 15.97
C ASN A 168 -2.70 -12.11 14.65
N SER A 169 -2.94 -11.45 13.52
CA SER A 169 -2.15 -11.70 12.31
C SER A 169 -0.67 -11.37 12.55
N PRO A 170 0.29 -12.17 12.07
CA PRO A 170 1.71 -11.83 12.19
C PRO A 170 1.98 -10.56 11.38
N LEU A 171 2.32 -9.48 12.09
CA LEU A 171 2.46 -8.15 11.53
C LEU A 171 3.79 -7.55 11.95
N PHE A 172 4.66 -7.31 10.98
CA PHE A 172 5.98 -6.74 11.19
C PHE A 172 6.03 -5.30 10.68
N SER A 173 6.72 -4.44 11.40
CA SER A 173 6.99 -3.06 10.97
C SER A 173 8.37 -2.61 11.44
N ASP A 174 8.70 -1.37 11.14
CA ASP A 174 9.70 -0.63 11.90
C ASP A 174 9.09 -0.12 13.22
N GLU A 175 9.80 0.75 13.94
CA GLU A 175 9.31 1.34 15.20
C GLU A 175 8.26 2.46 15.03
N GLY A 176 7.70 2.67 13.83
CA GLY A 176 6.75 3.75 13.56
C GLY A 176 5.35 3.60 14.20
N ILE A 177 4.97 2.37 14.61
CA ILE A 177 3.62 2.07 15.13
C ILE A 177 3.63 1.24 16.43
N PRO A 178 4.31 1.69 17.50
CA PRO A 178 4.49 0.90 18.73
C PRO A 178 3.16 0.57 19.43
N TRP A 179 2.12 1.38 19.22
CA TRP A 179 0.77 1.15 19.75
C TRP A 179 0.11 -0.14 19.23
N MET A 180 0.57 -0.68 18.09
CA MET A 180 0.04 -1.92 17.51
C MET A 180 0.23 -3.14 18.43
N ALA A 181 1.29 -3.14 19.25
CA ALA A 181 1.56 -4.20 20.23
C ALA A 181 0.41 -4.42 21.23
N ARG A 182 -0.39 -3.37 21.51
CA ARG A 182 -1.54 -3.45 22.43
C ARG A 182 -2.73 -4.20 21.84
N TYR A 183 -2.84 -4.23 20.51
CA TYR A 183 -4.00 -4.78 19.80
C TYR A 183 -3.69 -6.11 19.12
N ASN A 184 -2.42 -6.37 18.83
CA ASN A 184 -1.96 -7.55 18.12
C ASN A 184 -0.77 -8.19 18.84
N LYS A 185 -1.01 -9.34 19.49
CA LYS A 185 0.03 -10.10 20.19
C LYS A 185 1.17 -10.57 19.28
N ASN A 186 0.88 -10.78 18.00
CA ASN A 186 1.83 -11.23 16.99
C ASN A 186 2.50 -10.06 16.24
N PHE A 187 2.32 -8.83 16.74
CA PHE A 187 3.06 -7.68 16.26
C PHE A 187 4.53 -7.76 16.67
N ARG A 188 5.45 -7.48 15.74
CA ARG A 188 6.88 -7.31 16.03
C ARG A 188 7.41 -6.10 15.27
N SER A 189 8.33 -5.36 15.89
CA SER A 189 8.99 -4.22 15.25
C SER A 189 10.51 -4.36 15.30
N VAL A 190 11.19 -3.80 14.31
CA VAL A 190 12.65 -3.66 14.31
C VAL A 190 13.06 -2.19 14.43
N ASN A 191 14.08 -1.92 15.25
CA ASN A 191 14.56 -0.57 15.52
C ASN A 191 15.59 -0.13 14.48
N HIS A 192 15.16 0.63 13.48
CA HIS A 192 16.04 1.19 12.45
C HIS A 192 17.04 2.24 12.98
N SER A 193 16.76 2.83 14.14
CA SER A 193 17.61 3.82 14.81
C SER A 193 18.54 3.22 15.86
N ALA A 194 18.60 1.88 15.97
CA ALA A 194 19.40 1.21 16.98
C ALA A 194 20.88 1.58 16.83
N ARG A 195 21.48 2.00 17.94
CA ARG A 195 22.90 2.36 18.04
C ARG A 195 23.75 1.13 18.32
N ALA A 196 24.97 1.12 17.81
CA ALA A 196 25.90 0.04 18.12
C ALA A 196 26.25 0.06 19.62
N LYS A 197 26.46 -1.13 20.22
CA LYS A 197 26.96 -1.23 21.59
C LYS A 197 28.38 -0.65 21.71
N ASP A 198 29.22 -0.90 20.72
CA ASP A 198 30.55 -0.29 20.60
C ASP A 198 30.51 0.81 19.53
N GLY A 199 30.23 2.04 19.99
CA GLY A 199 30.12 3.22 19.12
C GLY A 199 31.41 3.65 18.44
N LYS A 200 32.57 3.07 18.82
CA LYS A 200 33.88 3.44 18.24
C LYS A 200 34.05 2.92 16.80
N ARG A 201 33.43 1.79 16.46
CA ARG A 201 33.57 1.16 15.13
C ARG A 201 32.46 1.57 14.17
N ASN A 202 31.24 1.74 14.67
CA ASN A 202 30.09 2.18 13.90
C ASN A 202 29.09 2.85 14.83
N VAL A 203 28.44 3.91 14.39
CA VAL A 203 27.41 4.60 15.18
C VAL A 203 26.13 3.74 15.27
N TRP A 204 25.91 2.85 14.32
CA TRP A 204 24.65 2.12 14.16
C TRP A 204 24.79 0.62 14.38
N ALA A 205 23.76 0.01 14.95
CA ALA A 205 23.71 -1.44 15.17
C ALA A 205 23.65 -2.20 13.83
N LYS A 206 24.28 -3.38 13.80
CA LYS A 206 24.32 -4.26 12.62
C LYS A 206 22.94 -4.85 12.31
N ASP A 207 22.18 -5.17 13.34
CA ASP A 207 20.86 -5.82 13.34
C ASP A 207 19.68 -4.83 13.26
N ARG A 208 19.96 -3.53 13.00
CA ARG A 208 18.93 -2.48 13.00
C ARG A 208 17.87 -2.63 11.89
N TYR A 209 18.17 -3.36 10.81
CA TYR A 209 17.23 -3.59 9.70
C TYR A 209 16.56 -4.96 9.74
N SER A 210 17.16 -5.91 10.46
CA SER A 210 16.66 -7.27 10.59
C SER A 210 17.27 -7.92 11.82
N LYS A 211 16.43 -8.46 12.69
CA LYS A 211 16.85 -9.13 13.93
C LYS A 211 15.94 -10.31 14.21
N ASN A 212 16.51 -11.49 14.43
CA ASN A 212 15.76 -12.68 14.88
C ASN A 212 14.54 -13.01 13.98
N GLY A 213 14.72 -12.90 12.66
CA GLY A 213 13.66 -13.10 11.67
C GLY A 213 12.66 -11.93 11.52
N ILE A 214 12.75 -10.90 12.36
CA ILE A 214 11.88 -9.72 12.30
C ILE A 214 12.54 -8.67 11.41
N SER A 215 11.84 -8.24 10.36
CA SER A 215 12.26 -7.15 9.48
C SER A 215 11.05 -6.51 8.79
N ASN A 216 11.24 -5.34 8.17
CA ASN A 216 10.19 -4.67 7.39
C ASN A 216 10.42 -4.73 5.87
N GLN A 217 11.33 -5.59 5.41
CA GLN A 217 11.84 -5.57 4.03
C GLN A 217 10.77 -5.74 2.94
N THR A 218 9.68 -6.46 3.23
CA THR A 218 8.59 -6.64 2.25
C THR A 218 7.91 -5.31 1.93
N SER A 219 7.62 -4.49 2.94
CA SER A 219 6.95 -3.19 2.73
C SER A 219 7.93 -2.19 2.10
N GLU A 220 9.20 -2.16 2.53
CA GLU A 220 10.25 -1.33 1.94
C GLU A 220 10.50 -1.67 0.46
N GLY A 221 10.51 -2.95 0.12
CA GLY A 221 10.65 -3.41 -1.27
C GLY A 221 9.48 -2.97 -2.14
N VAL A 222 8.25 -3.06 -1.63
CA VAL A 222 7.04 -2.55 -2.29
C VAL A 222 7.13 -1.04 -2.48
N GLN A 223 7.49 -0.30 -1.43
CA GLN A 223 7.68 1.15 -1.48
C GLN A 223 8.74 1.59 -2.49
N ARG A 224 9.85 0.86 -2.60
CA ARG A 224 10.88 1.10 -3.63
C ARG A 224 10.30 0.92 -5.03
N SER A 225 9.53 -0.15 -5.26
CA SER A 225 8.86 -0.39 -6.54
C SER A 225 7.87 0.72 -6.86
N ILE A 226 7.08 1.17 -5.87
CA ILE A 226 6.11 2.25 -6.03
C ILE A 226 6.82 3.56 -6.40
N LYS A 227 7.86 3.97 -5.66
CA LYS A 227 8.61 5.19 -6.00
C LYS A 227 9.09 5.17 -7.44
N TYR A 228 9.71 4.08 -7.85
CA TYR A 228 10.21 3.94 -9.22
C TYR A 228 9.07 4.03 -10.24
N SER A 229 8.02 3.22 -10.07
CA SER A 229 6.89 3.19 -11.00
C SER A 229 6.17 4.53 -11.10
N PHE A 230 5.98 5.23 -9.99
CA PHE A 230 5.24 6.48 -9.96
C PHE A 230 6.06 7.63 -10.56
N LEU A 231 7.38 7.62 -10.40
CA LEU A 231 8.26 8.55 -11.11
C LEU A 231 8.33 8.24 -12.61
N ALA A 232 8.37 6.96 -13.00
CA ALA A 232 8.60 6.56 -14.38
C ALA A 232 7.34 6.57 -15.27
N SER A 233 6.14 6.37 -14.70
CA SER A 233 4.92 6.14 -15.50
C SER A 233 3.70 6.91 -15.02
N TYR A 234 3.37 6.87 -13.73
CA TYR A 234 2.17 7.55 -13.22
C TYR A 234 2.33 9.08 -13.16
N ASN A 235 3.56 9.56 -12.97
CA ASN A 235 3.90 10.96 -12.70
C ASN A 235 3.17 11.51 -11.46
N TYR A 236 3.41 12.78 -11.16
CA TYR A 236 2.72 13.48 -10.08
C TYR A 236 1.21 13.52 -10.31
N PHE A 237 0.45 13.27 -9.23
CA PHE A 237 -0.97 13.53 -9.14
C PHE A 237 -1.29 14.31 -7.88
N LYS A 238 -2.41 15.02 -7.90
CA LYS A 238 -2.94 15.67 -6.71
C LYS A 238 -3.28 14.62 -5.63
N PRO A 239 -2.98 14.90 -4.34
CA PRO A 239 -3.25 13.96 -3.25
C PRO A 239 -4.71 13.45 -3.22
N GLU A 240 -5.67 14.29 -3.57
CA GLU A 240 -7.11 13.97 -3.69
C GLU A 240 -7.39 12.76 -4.60
N ASN A 241 -6.60 12.59 -5.67
CA ASN A 241 -6.76 11.49 -6.61
C ASN A 241 -5.89 10.28 -6.25
N GLY A 242 -5.04 10.39 -5.22
CA GLY A 242 -3.99 9.41 -4.94
C GLY A 242 -4.53 8.00 -4.71
N GLN A 243 -5.69 7.87 -4.07
CA GLN A 243 -6.26 6.56 -3.78
C GLN A 243 -6.57 5.74 -5.05
N LEU A 244 -7.02 6.36 -6.14
CA LEU A 244 -7.31 5.65 -7.39
C LEU A 244 -6.04 5.06 -8.03
N TYR A 245 -4.93 5.81 -8.00
CA TYR A 245 -3.64 5.34 -8.52
C TYR A 245 -3.03 4.24 -7.65
N LEU A 246 -3.17 4.36 -6.33
CA LEU A 246 -2.71 3.34 -5.38
C LEU A 246 -3.53 2.05 -5.51
N ASN A 247 -4.85 2.17 -5.66
CA ASN A 247 -5.73 1.03 -5.91
C ASN A 247 -5.39 0.32 -7.20
N GLU A 248 -5.13 1.06 -8.28
CA GLU A 248 -4.68 0.50 -9.55
C GLU A 248 -3.41 -0.33 -9.35
N PHE A 249 -2.39 0.21 -8.68
CA PHE A 249 -1.14 -0.51 -8.43
C PHE A 249 -1.36 -1.78 -7.59
N SER A 250 -2.14 -1.68 -6.51
CA SER A 250 -2.52 -2.82 -5.66
C SER A 250 -3.26 -3.92 -6.42
N ALA A 251 -4.23 -3.54 -7.26
CA ALA A 251 -5.04 -4.48 -8.02
C ALA A 251 -4.23 -5.15 -9.13
N LEU A 252 -3.40 -4.42 -9.86
CA LEU A 252 -2.52 -5.01 -10.89
C LEU A 252 -1.54 -6.02 -10.28
N LYS A 253 -0.98 -5.73 -9.09
CA LYS A 253 -0.16 -6.69 -8.34
C LYS A 253 -0.98 -7.93 -7.98
N ALA A 254 -2.19 -7.75 -7.45
CA ALA A 254 -3.04 -8.86 -7.04
C ALA A 254 -3.47 -9.72 -8.22
N ILE A 255 -3.80 -9.14 -9.38
CA ILE A 255 -4.12 -9.90 -10.60
C ILE A 255 -2.94 -10.79 -11.01
N ARG A 256 -1.70 -10.29 -10.93
CA ARG A 256 -0.50 -11.10 -11.25
C ARG A 256 -0.22 -12.22 -10.25
N VAL A 257 -0.69 -12.10 -9.01
CA VAL A 257 -0.41 -13.04 -7.92
C VAL A 257 -1.51 -14.08 -7.78
N TYR A 258 -2.77 -13.65 -7.79
CA TYR A 258 -3.94 -14.49 -7.56
C TYR A 258 -4.65 -14.92 -8.85
N GLY A 259 -4.48 -14.14 -9.93
CA GLY A 259 -5.29 -14.28 -11.13
C GLY A 259 -6.62 -13.50 -11.03
N ILE A 260 -7.12 -13.05 -12.18
CA ILE A 260 -8.37 -12.28 -12.25
C ILE A 260 -9.59 -13.14 -11.89
N GLU A 261 -9.58 -14.42 -12.26
CA GLU A 261 -10.66 -15.37 -11.98
C GLU A 261 -10.91 -15.52 -10.49
N GLU A 262 -9.84 -15.66 -9.70
CA GLU A 262 -9.93 -15.81 -8.25
C GLU A 262 -10.44 -14.54 -7.56
N LEU A 263 -10.02 -13.37 -8.04
CA LEU A 263 -10.53 -12.08 -7.56
C LEU A 263 -12.03 -11.91 -7.85
N LEU A 264 -12.49 -12.39 -9.01
CA LEU A 264 -13.89 -12.36 -9.42
C LEU A 264 -14.75 -13.40 -8.67
N ARG A 265 -14.19 -14.58 -8.36
CA ARG A 265 -14.84 -15.61 -7.53
C ARG A 265 -15.27 -15.01 -6.19
N VAL A 266 -14.33 -14.34 -5.52
CA VAL A 266 -14.57 -13.70 -4.22
C VAL A 266 -15.53 -12.51 -4.34
N CYS A 267 -15.38 -11.67 -5.37
CA CYS A 267 -16.28 -10.54 -5.61
C CYS A 267 -17.74 -10.98 -5.75
N SER A 268 -17.96 -12.08 -6.48
CA SER A 268 -19.29 -12.65 -6.71
C SER A 268 -19.92 -13.15 -5.41
N HIS A 269 -19.14 -13.81 -4.55
CA HIS A 269 -19.60 -14.30 -3.25
C HIS A 269 -19.99 -13.14 -2.31
N GLN A 270 -19.25 -12.03 -2.34
CA GLN A 270 -19.59 -10.83 -1.57
C GLN A 270 -20.93 -10.22 -2.03
N LYS A 271 -21.19 -10.15 -3.34
CA LYS A 271 -22.46 -9.64 -3.88
C LYS A 271 -23.66 -10.52 -3.50
N VAL A 272 -23.48 -11.84 -3.43
CA VAL A 272 -24.53 -12.77 -2.97
C VAL A 272 -24.85 -12.54 -1.49
N HIS A 273 -23.85 -12.33 -0.64
CA HIS A 273 -24.05 -12.08 0.80
C HIS A 273 -24.64 -10.69 1.10
N LEU A 274 -24.40 -9.70 0.23
CA LEU A 274 -25.02 -8.37 0.31
C LEU A 274 -26.46 -8.34 -0.22
N ASN A 275 -26.93 -9.39 -0.89
CA ASN A 275 -28.26 -9.45 -1.50
C ASN A 275 -29.08 -10.67 -1.04
N PRO A 276 -29.29 -10.89 0.28
CA PRO A 276 -30.03 -12.04 0.80
C PRO A 276 -31.54 -12.01 0.51
N LYS A 277 -32.06 -10.96 -0.13
CA LYS A 277 -33.51 -10.78 -0.41
C LYS A 277 -33.98 -11.36 -1.75
N LYS A 278 -33.18 -12.15 -2.49
CA LYS A 278 -33.61 -12.74 -3.78
C LYS A 278 -33.39 -14.25 -3.94
N THR A 279 -33.12 -14.98 -2.85
CA THR A 279 -32.96 -16.44 -2.88
C THR A 279 -34.13 -17.22 -2.25
N LYS A 280 -35.29 -16.56 -2.01
CA LYS A 280 -36.49 -17.23 -1.48
C LYS A 280 -37.68 -17.37 -2.44
N ASP A 281 -37.59 -16.84 -3.68
CA ASP A 281 -38.70 -16.89 -4.64
C ASP A 281 -38.40 -17.75 -5.89
N LEU A 282 -37.68 -18.86 -5.71
CA LEU A 282 -37.49 -19.90 -6.74
C LEU A 282 -37.49 -21.30 -6.10
N GLY A 283 -38.54 -21.58 -5.34
CA GLY A 283 -38.94 -22.91 -4.89
C GLY A 283 -40.42 -23.12 -5.20
#